data_AF-A0A7X7V340-F1
#
_entry.id   AF-A0A7X7V340-F1
#
_cell.length_a   1.000
_cell.length_b   1.000
_cell.length_c   1.000
_cell.angle_alpha   90.00
_cell.angle_beta   90.00
_cell.angle_gamma   90.00
#
_symmetry.space_group_name_H-M   'P 1'
#
loop_
_entity.id
_entity.type
_entity.pdbx_description
1 polymer ?
#
loop_
_entity_poly.entity_id
_entity_poly.type
_entity_poly.pdbx_seq_one_letter_code
_entity_poly.pdbx_strand_id
1 'polypeptide(L)' 'MKKCQKCGADMEEEEEFCSSCGARYEAPKEPAENKEPAEASVAEPKGIAKTVYCMKCGSAVPDGTQFCPKCGHPMG' A
#
# COMPACT_ATOMS: atom_id res chain seq x y z
N MET A 1 -28.23 5.49 -11.95
CA MET A 1 -27.38 6.61 -12.39
C MET A 1 -26.34 6.85 -11.30
N LYS A 2 -25.07 6.56 -11.56
CA LYS A 2 -23.98 6.73 -10.58
C LYS A 2 -23.07 7.86 -11.06
N LYS A 3 -22.42 8.57 -10.15
CA LYS A 3 -21.48 9.63 -10.53
C LYS A 3 -20.05 9.17 -10.31
N CYS A 4 -19.20 9.47 -11.26
CA CYS A 4 -17.78 9.20 -11.14
C CYS A 4 -17.22 9.99 -9.96
N GLN A 5 -16.70 9.30 -8.95
CA GLN A 5 -16.02 9.91 -7.81
C GLN A 5 -14.73 10.66 -8.18
N LYS A 6 -14.20 10.45 -9.40
CA LYS A 6 -12.93 11.04 -9.87
C LYS A 6 -13.12 12.30 -10.72
N CYS A 7 -14.19 12.40 -11.51
CA CYS A 7 -14.43 13.57 -12.36
C CYS A 7 -15.85 14.15 -12.29
N GLY A 8 -16.76 13.50 -11.57
CA GLY A 8 -18.15 13.95 -11.44
C GLY A 8 -19.06 13.67 -12.64
N ALA A 9 -18.57 13.01 -13.69
CA ALA A 9 -19.38 12.62 -14.83
C ALA A 9 -20.45 11.59 -14.44
N ASP A 10 -21.60 11.64 -15.10
CA ASP A 10 -22.63 10.62 -14.99
C ASP A 10 -22.15 9.31 -15.63
N MET A 11 -22.40 8.20 -14.93
CA MET A 11 -22.03 6.84 -15.30
C MET A 11 -23.24 5.92 -15.17
N GLU A 12 -23.29 4.90 -16.01
CA GLU A 12 -24.36 3.88 -15.97
C GLU A 12 -24.11 2.84 -14.88
N GLU A 13 -25.16 2.17 -14.41
CA GLU A 13 -25.06 1.22 -13.28
C GLU A 13 -24.09 0.07 -13.59
N GLU A 14 -24.13 -0.43 -14.83
CA GLU A 14 -23.27 -1.47 -15.38
C GLU A 14 -21.88 -0.99 -15.83
N GLU A 15 -21.65 0.33 -15.93
CA GLU A 15 -20.38 0.87 -16.45
C GLU A 15 -19.24 0.74 -15.43
N GLU A 16 -18.38 -0.27 -15.58
CA GLU A 16 -17.22 -0.51 -14.70
C GLU A 16 -16.11 0.56 -14.81
N PHE A 17 -16.14 1.40 -15.85
CA PHE A 17 -15.10 2.40 -16.12
C PHE A 17 -15.72 3.69 -16.67
N CYS A 18 -15.39 4.82 -16.06
CA CYS A 18 -15.87 6.11 -16.50
C CYS A 18 -15.39 6.42 -17.91
N SER A 19 -16.32 6.46 -18.86
CA SER A 19 -16.05 6.81 -20.26
C SER A 19 -15.45 8.20 -20.45
N SER A 20 -15.62 9.10 -19.48
CA SER A 20 -15.11 10.48 -19.53
C SER A 20 -13.66 10.63 -19.02
N CYS A 21 -13.23 9.81 -18.07
CA CYS A 21 -11.93 10.01 -17.40
C CYS A 21 -11.11 8.73 -17.17
N GLY A 22 -11.64 7.56 -17.57
CA GLY A 22 -11.03 6.25 -17.45
C GLY A 22 -11.01 5.66 -16.03
N ALA A 23 -11.63 6.30 -15.04
CA ALA A 23 -11.63 5.81 -13.66
C ALA A 23 -12.50 4.56 -13.50
N ARG A 24 -11.99 3.51 -12.84
CA ARG A 24 -12.75 2.29 -12.58
C ARG A 24 -13.79 2.54 -11.48
N TYR A 25 -15.00 2.01 -11.65
CA TYR A 25 -16.04 2.05 -10.65
C TYR A 25 -15.84 0.91 -9.65
N GLU A 26 -15.45 1.25 -8.44
CA GLU A 26 -15.43 0.32 -7.32
C GLU A 26 -16.81 0.36 -6.68
N ALA A 27 -17.64 -0.65 -6.96
CA ALA A 27 -18.91 -0.79 -6.27
C ALA A 27 -18.64 -0.88 -4.75
N PRO A 28 -19.29 -0.05 -3.91
CA PRO A 28 -19.20 -0.18 -2.48
C PRO A 28 -19.85 -1.52 -2.11
N LYS A 29 -19.01 -2.53 -1.92
CA LYS A 29 -19.43 -3.79 -1.31
C LYS A 29 -19.97 -3.41 0.07
N GLU A 30 -21.19 -3.83 0.36
CA GLU A 30 -21.85 -3.58 1.65
C GLU A 30 -20.86 -3.80 2.81
N PRO A 31 -20.86 -2.92 3.82
CA PRO A 31 -19.90 -3.01 4.91
C PRO A 31 -20.16 -4.27 5.73
N ALA A 32 -19.37 -5.31 5.46
CA ALA A 32 -19.12 -6.36 6.42
C ALA A 32 -18.42 -5.70 7.63
N GLU A 33 -19.23 -5.41 8.63
CA GLU A 33 -18.86 -5.05 9.97
C GLU A 33 -17.71 -5.93 10.49
N ASN A 34 -16.61 -5.26 10.86
CA ASN A 34 -15.57 -5.71 11.79
C ASN A 34 -14.93 -7.11 11.55
N LYS A 35 -13.85 -7.14 10.77
CA LYS A 35 -12.56 -7.65 11.29
C LYS A 35 -11.42 -7.03 10.51
N GLU A 36 -10.40 -6.59 11.23
CA GLU A 36 -9.05 -6.31 10.74
C GLU A 36 -8.66 -7.22 9.56
N PRO A 37 -7.96 -6.72 8.53
CA PRO A 37 -7.07 -7.57 7.76
C PRO A 37 -5.87 -7.96 8.64
N ALA A 38 -6.12 -8.81 9.64
CA ALA A 38 -5.11 -9.67 10.19
C ALA A 38 -4.85 -10.76 9.14
N GLU A 39 -3.64 -10.69 8.59
CA GLU A 39 -2.85 -11.82 8.13
C GLU A 39 -3.20 -12.39 6.76
N ALA A 40 -2.48 -11.82 5.79
CA ALA A 40 -1.95 -12.51 4.64
C ALA A 40 -1.48 -13.93 5.00
N SER A 41 -2.09 -14.92 4.33
CA SER A 41 -1.43 -16.19 4.12
C SER A 41 -0.34 -15.99 3.07
N VAL A 42 0.89 -15.75 3.54
CA VAL A 42 2.10 -16.08 2.80
C VAL A 42 3.01 -16.82 3.78
N ALA A 43 3.54 -17.93 3.30
CA ALA A 43 4.46 -18.81 4.00
C ALA A 43 5.51 -18.07 4.86
N GLU A 44 5.85 -18.71 5.98
CA GLU A 44 6.93 -18.43 6.94
C GLU A 44 8.07 -17.54 6.43
N PRO A 45 8.60 -16.61 7.27
CA PRO A 45 10.05 -16.46 7.28
C PRO A 45 10.62 -16.28 8.70
N LYS A 46 11.38 -17.28 9.12
CA LYS A 46 12.74 -17.16 9.67
C LYS A 46 13.24 -15.71 9.90
N GLY A 47 13.34 -15.32 11.16
CA GLY A 47 14.23 -14.26 11.64
C GLY A 47 13.55 -12.91 11.85
N ILE A 48 13.41 -12.52 13.12
CA ILE A 48 13.12 -11.15 13.53
C ILE A 48 14.30 -10.27 13.09
N ALA A 49 14.29 -9.79 11.85
CA ALA A 49 15.27 -8.83 11.37
C ALA A 49 15.08 -7.54 12.18
N LYS A 50 16.00 -7.29 13.12
CA LYS A 50 15.98 -6.03 13.88
C LYS A 50 16.20 -4.90 12.90
N THR A 51 15.44 -3.81 13.01
CA THR A 51 15.66 -2.61 12.20
C THR A 51 16.48 -1.62 13.01
N VAL A 52 17.57 -1.12 12.43
CA VAL A 52 18.40 -0.04 12.98
C VAL A 52 18.17 1.25 12.21
N TYR A 53 18.42 2.41 12.83
CA TYR A 53 18.26 3.70 12.16
C TYR A 53 19.61 4.27 11.74
N CYS A 54 19.71 4.75 10.51
CA CYS A 54 20.91 5.41 10.01
C CYS A 54 21.19 6.68 10.81
N MET A 55 22.37 6.80 11.41
CA MET A 55 22.76 8.00 12.16
C MET A 55 22.99 9.24 11.26
N LYS A 56 23.23 9.02 9.95
CA LYS A 56 23.45 10.09 8.97
C LYS A 56 22.16 10.69 8.43
N CYS A 57 21.17 9.85 8.09
CA CYS A 57 19.95 10.29 7.40
C CYS A 57 18.65 9.91 8.10
N GLY A 58 18.71 9.20 9.24
CA GLY A 58 17.54 8.79 10.02
C GLY A 58 16.68 7.69 9.37
N SER A 59 17.10 7.13 8.23
CA SER A 59 16.32 6.08 7.56
C SER A 59 16.40 4.76 8.33
N ALA A 60 15.29 4.05 8.38
CA ALA A 60 15.24 2.66 8.84
C ALA A 60 16.04 1.76 7.90
N VAL A 61 16.93 0.94 8.46
CA VAL A 61 17.86 0.07 7.74
C VAL A 61 17.87 -1.30 8.41
N PRO A 62 17.85 -2.39 7.63
CA PRO A 62 17.89 -3.73 8.22
C PRO A 62 19.23 -4.00 8.92
N ASP A 63 19.14 -4.64 10.08
CA ASP A 63 20.27 -5.25 10.80
C ASP A 63 21.07 -6.17 9.86
N GLY A 64 22.39 -6.17 10.03
CA GLY A 64 23.32 -6.93 9.19
C GLY A 64 23.68 -6.31 7.83
N THR A 65 23.18 -5.12 7.50
CA THR A 65 23.65 -4.37 6.32
C THR A 65 24.93 -3.60 6.62
N GLN A 66 25.88 -3.60 5.69
CA GLN A 66 27.15 -2.86 5.83
C GLN A 66 27.03 -1.38 5.48
N PHE A 67 26.01 -1.00 4.70
CA PHE A 67 25.77 0.37 4.24
C PHE A 67 24.29 0.68 4.21
N CYS A 68 23.95 1.94 4.46
CA CYS A 68 22.60 2.46 4.35
C CYS A 68 22.13 2.39 2.88
N PRO A 69 21.06 1.64 2.55
CA PRO A 69 20.55 1.57 1.19
C PRO A 69 19.93 2.91 0.71
N LYS A 70 19.66 3.84 1.64
CA LYS A 70 19.11 5.16 1.34
C LYS A 70 20.17 6.23 1.03
N CYS A 71 21.32 6.20 1.69
CA CYS A 71 22.31 7.27 1.58
C CYS A 71 23.76 6.79 1.37
N GLY A 72 24.00 5.47 1.35
CA GLY A 72 25.32 4.88 1.18
C GLY A 72 26.25 5.00 2.39
N HIS A 73 25.79 5.56 3.52
CA HIS A 73 26.62 5.68 4.73
C HIS A 73 26.89 4.30 5.34
N PRO A 74 28.15 3.97 5.71
CA PRO A 74 28.47 2.70 6.36
C PRO A 74 27.72 2.53 7.68
N MET A 75 27.22 1.32 7.90
CA MET A 75 26.53 0.87 9.11
C MET A 75 27.50 -0.03 9.89
N GLY A 76 28.43 0.58 10.62
CA GLY A 76 29.50 -0.08 11.36
C GLY A 76 30.08 0.83 12.41
#